data_AF-A0A7L5DKA5-F1
#
_entry.id   AF-A0A7L5DKA5-F1
#
_cell.length_a   1.000
_cell.length_b   1.000
_cell.length_c   1.000
_cell.angle_alpha   90.00
_cell.angle_beta   90.00
_cell.angle_gamma   90.00
#
_symmetry.space_group_name_H-M   'P 1'
#
loop_
_entity.id
_entity.type
_entity.pdbx_description
1 polymer ?
#
loop_
_entity_poly.entity_id
_entity_poly.type
_entity_poly.pdbx_seq_one_letter_code
_entity_poly.pdbx_strand_id
1 'polypeptide(L)'
;MRHKLILLLLVLCGFSGASVAQKNTAKVYVAKVTSGTGIIANKRDRDEITFQAKNTIKELEATLNMLTDTSLTESERTTIIENCYLPNQNKLFLNDAVVIEDDIDPRHRSASTTADLQVDRYLRDLGLFYVKTTPQATIAFTQQIATAIQQGKEHPYIKVFFLSTFKGKRSDSDTLYQPNQRVAELRPEKVDGKWRTYITRLAFPQPGEGVSELTKPIITALESVKLPAIKGDETTFRRMDGLADSLLVKWDQSYFNVIRSSTSAVPVGAYQRSGAVIADQTSLRITLTDNDQQLAFTRIDNTSIPFQRVGKKLPPPGTVTGGNRPKPIVAWLQIVIGAAAITASVIGYSSIRSSYDAYTTRLSAMNAEYAVWQTLSQQQGVSPAAPMSFSTYAQPGIYGVYGGTTVGSGLIINGVRQLLKINKLNKQAAR
;
A
#
# COMPACT_ATOMS: atom_id res chain seq x y z
N MET A 1 -51.80 -33.98 10.62
CA MET A 1 -51.22 -32.67 11.03
C MET A 1 -49.78 -32.40 10.55
N ARG A 2 -48.97 -33.39 10.15
CA ARG A 2 -47.57 -33.16 9.71
C ARG A 2 -47.40 -32.52 8.32
N HIS A 3 -48.37 -32.65 7.42
CA HIS A 3 -48.28 -32.03 6.07
C HIS A 3 -48.72 -30.56 6.03
N LYS A 4 -49.50 -30.08 7.00
CA LYS A 4 -49.86 -28.66 7.10
C LYS A 4 -48.71 -27.79 7.62
N LEU A 5 -47.71 -28.37 8.30
CA LEU A 5 -46.52 -27.65 8.76
C LEU A 5 -45.49 -27.42 7.62
N ILE A 6 -45.42 -28.34 6.65
CA ILE A 6 -44.52 -28.22 5.49
C ILE A 6 -45.08 -27.19 4.48
N LEU A 7 -46.41 -27.14 4.31
CA LEU A 7 -47.04 -26.13 3.46
C LEU A 7 -46.96 -24.71 4.04
N LEU A 8 -46.99 -24.57 5.38
CA LEU A 8 -46.79 -23.27 6.03
C LEU A 8 -45.34 -22.75 5.90
N LEU A 9 -44.35 -23.65 5.81
CA LEU A 9 -42.95 -23.26 5.61
C LEU A 9 -42.66 -22.80 4.17
N LEU A 10 -43.42 -23.28 3.18
CA LEU A 10 -43.31 -22.86 1.78
C LEU A 10 -44.05 -21.54 1.49
N VAL A 11 -45.16 -21.26 2.18
CA VAL A 11 -45.89 -19.99 2.02
C VAL A 11 -45.18 -18.82 2.73
N LEU A 12 -44.40 -19.07 3.78
CA LEU A 12 -43.54 -18.04 4.40
C LEU A 12 -42.33 -17.62 3.53
N CYS A 13 -41.99 -18.38 2.49
CA CYS A 13 -41.01 -17.96 1.48
C CYS A 13 -41.61 -17.05 0.39
N GLY A 14 -42.94 -16.89 0.34
CA GLY A 14 -43.64 -16.10 -0.69
C GLY A 14 -43.97 -14.65 -0.31
N PHE A 15 -43.80 -14.27 0.95
CA PHE A 15 -43.95 -12.89 1.41
C PHE A 15 -42.59 -12.28 1.74
N SER A 16 -41.77 -12.07 0.71
CA SER A 16 -40.78 -11.00 0.71
C SER A 16 -41.52 -9.67 0.60
N GLY A 17 -42.27 -9.32 1.66
CA GLY A 17 -42.61 -7.94 1.91
C GLY A 17 -41.29 -7.19 1.97
N ALA A 18 -41.09 -6.25 1.05
CA ALA A 18 -40.03 -5.28 1.12
C ALA A 18 -40.26 -4.45 2.39
N SER A 19 -39.94 -5.03 3.55
CA SER A 19 -39.46 -4.25 4.66
C SER A 19 -38.25 -3.56 4.09
N VAL A 20 -38.43 -2.29 3.75
CA VAL A 20 -37.33 -1.36 3.55
C VAL A 20 -36.66 -1.31 4.91
N ALA A 21 -35.83 -2.31 5.19
CA ALA A 21 -34.89 -2.28 6.27
C ALA A 21 -34.12 -0.99 6.02
N GLN A 22 -34.41 0.02 6.82
CA GLN A 22 -33.66 1.26 6.86
C GLN A 22 -32.24 0.82 7.11
N LYS A 23 -31.50 0.68 6.02
CA LYS A 23 -30.16 0.11 6.01
C LYS A 23 -29.41 1.06 6.90
N ASN A 24 -29.03 0.60 8.09
CA ASN A 24 -28.32 1.41 9.05
C ASN A 24 -26.95 1.65 8.41
N THR A 25 -26.89 2.68 7.57
CA THR A 25 -25.77 2.93 6.69
C THR A 25 -24.63 3.37 7.58
N ALA A 26 -23.60 2.55 7.64
CA ALA A 26 -22.39 2.85 8.38
C ALA A 26 -21.96 4.29 8.07
N LYS A 27 -21.62 5.06 9.11
CA LYS A 27 -21.19 6.45 8.92
C LYS A 27 -19.79 6.40 8.33
N VAL A 28 -19.65 6.87 7.09
CA VAL A 28 -18.38 6.92 6.36
C VAL A 28 -17.85 8.34 6.37
N TYR A 29 -16.64 8.52 6.88
CA TYR A 29 -15.88 9.75 6.83
C TYR A 29 -14.71 9.53 5.88
N VAL A 30 -14.42 10.53 5.05
CA VAL A 30 -13.39 10.42 4.03
C VAL A 30 -12.39 11.52 4.29
N ALA A 31 -11.14 11.14 4.56
CA ALA A 31 -10.05 12.07 4.46
C ALA A 31 -9.84 12.35 2.98
N LYS A 32 -10.08 13.57 2.53
CA LYS A 32 -9.46 14.02 1.30
C LYS A 32 -7.97 14.12 1.62
N VAL A 33 -7.23 13.05 1.31
CA VAL A 33 -5.78 13.10 1.33
C VAL A 33 -5.40 13.95 0.13
N THR A 34 -5.38 15.27 0.32
CA THR A 34 -4.61 16.13 -0.56
C THR A 34 -3.17 15.68 -0.37
N SER A 35 -2.68 14.87 -1.31
CA SER A 35 -1.26 14.76 -1.60
C SER A 35 -0.75 16.19 -1.53
N GLY A 36 0.09 16.50 -0.54
CA GLY A 36 0.42 17.87 -0.18
C GLY A 36 0.60 18.69 -1.46
N THR A 37 -0.16 19.76 -1.57
CA THR A 37 -0.12 20.71 -2.68
C THR A 37 1.26 21.36 -2.72
N GLY A 38 2.27 20.61 -3.17
CA GLY A 38 3.33 21.17 -3.95
C GLY A 38 2.73 21.58 -5.27
N ILE A 39 3.18 22.72 -5.80
CA ILE A 39 2.62 23.55 -6.87
C ILE A 39 2.43 22.80 -8.24
N ILE A 40 2.70 21.50 -8.28
CA ILE A 40 2.60 20.62 -9.44
C ILE A 40 1.19 19.99 -9.49
N ALA A 41 0.23 20.81 -9.91
CA ALA A 41 -1.20 20.53 -9.74
C ALA A 41 -1.72 19.39 -10.64
N ASN A 42 -1.19 19.19 -11.84
CA ASN A 42 -1.75 18.25 -12.81
C ASN A 42 -1.13 16.85 -12.70
N LYS A 43 -1.97 15.80 -12.81
CA LYS A 43 -1.54 14.40 -12.93
C LYS A 43 -0.51 14.22 -14.04
N ARG A 44 -0.69 14.92 -15.17
CA ARG A 44 0.26 14.88 -16.30
C ARG A 44 1.67 15.28 -15.87
N ASP A 45 1.81 16.38 -15.14
CA ASP A 45 3.13 16.85 -14.68
C ASP A 45 3.76 15.86 -13.69
N ARG A 46 2.95 15.27 -12.80
CA ARG A 46 3.42 14.24 -11.86
C ARG A 46 3.93 13.00 -12.57
N ASP A 47 3.21 12.53 -13.59
CA ASP A 47 3.59 11.38 -14.39
C ASP A 47 4.88 11.69 -15.18
N GLU A 48 4.98 12.90 -15.76
CA GLU A 48 6.17 13.36 -16.48
C GLU A 48 7.40 13.45 -15.55
N ILE A 49 7.28 14.07 -14.38
CA ILE A 49 8.38 14.16 -13.40
C ILE A 49 8.80 12.78 -12.92
N THR A 50 7.83 11.88 -12.66
CA THR A 50 8.14 10.51 -12.25
C THR A 50 8.89 9.75 -13.34
N PHE A 51 8.51 9.95 -14.61
CA PHE A 51 9.21 9.39 -15.76
C PHE A 51 10.63 9.96 -15.87
N GLN A 52 10.79 11.28 -15.80
CA GLN A 52 12.08 11.97 -15.87
C GLN A 52 13.00 11.52 -14.73
N ALA A 53 12.50 11.42 -13.50
CA ALA A 53 13.27 10.97 -12.35
C ALA A 53 13.88 9.58 -12.57
N LYS A 54 13.08 8.62 -13.07
CA LYS A 54 13.58 7.28 -13.42
C LYS A 54 14.56 7.32 -14.59
N ASN A 55 14.30 8.16 -15.58
CA ASN A 55 15.19 8.33 -16.71
C ASN A 55 16.57 8.88 -16.28
N THR A 56 16.61 9.87 -15.38
CA THR A 56 17.86 10.38 -14.80
C THR A 56 18.67 9.29 -14.10
N ILE A 57 18.02 8.33 -13.41
CA ILE A 57 18.72 7.18 -12.80
C ILE A 57 19.30 6.24 -13.86
N LYS A 58 18.61 6.04 -14.99
CA LYS A 58 19.15 5.25 -16.11
C LYS A 58 20.32 5.96 -16.81
N GLU A 59 20.24 7.27 -16.96
CA GLU A 59 21.33 8.08 -17.54
C GLU A 59 22.55 8.09 -16.61
N LEU A 60 22.33 8.14 -15.29
CA LEU A 60 23.40 7.93 -14.31
C LEU A 60 24.06 6.56 -14.51
N GLU A 61 23.29 5.46 -14.57
CA GLU A 61 23.82 4.11 -14.82
C GLU A 61 24.69 4.06 -16.09
N ALA A 62 24.20 4.63 -17.20
CA ALA A 62 24.93 4.68 -18.46
C ALA A 62 26.23 5.48 -18.33
N THR A 63 26.19 6.62 -17.64
CA THR A 63 27.34 7.49 -17.40
C THR A 63 28.40 6.77 -16.56
N LEU A 64 28.01 6.07 -15.49
CA LEU A 64 28.95 5.30 -14.66
C LEU A 64 29.61 4.17 -15.47
N ASN A 65 28.86 3.49 -16.31
CA ASN A 65 29.42 2.48 -17.22
C ASN A 65 30.34 3.09 -18.29
N MET A 66 30.03 4.28 -18.80
CA MET A 66 30.87 4.99 -19.76
C MET A 66 32.18 5.43 -19.12
N LEU A 67 32.13 6.06 -17.95
CA LEU A 67 33.33 6.48 -17.22
C LEU A 67 34.26 5.28 -16.95
N THR A 68 33.72 4.09 -16.70
CA THR A 68 34.56 2.91 -16.40
C THR A 68 35.10 2.21 -17.67
N ASP A 69 34.95 2.81 -18.85
CA ASP A 69 35.57 2.35 -20.09
C ASP A 69 37.05 2.73 -20.16
N THR A 70 37.91 1.75 -20.46
CA THR A 70 39.36 1.92 -20.56
C THR A 70 39.82 2.56 -21.87
N SER A 71 38.93 2.67 -22.86
CA SER A 71 39.22 3.33 -24.15
C SER A 71 39.16 4.86 -24.08
N LEU A 72 38.55 5.41 -23.02
CA LEU A 72 38.46 6.85 -22.81
C LEU A 72 39.78 7.45 -22.34
N THR A 73 40.18 8.53 -23.00
CA THR A 73 41.27 9.38 -22.54
C THR A 73 40.86 10.18 -21.29
N GLU A 74 41.84 10.67 -20.54
CA GLU A 74 41.58 11.47 -19.33
C GLU A 74 40.85 12.79 -19.63
N SER A 75 41.11 13.38 -20.81
CA SER A 75 40.41 14.58 -21.29
C SER A 75 38.92 14.31 -21.55
N GLU A 76 38.60 13.19 -22.21
CA GLU A 76 37.21 12.80 -22.48
C GLU A 76 36.48 12.48 -21.18
N ARG A 77 37.13 11.75 -20.26
CA ARG A 77 36.61 11.45 -18.92
C ARG A 77 36.29 12.73 -18.15
N THR A 78 37.23 13.68 -18.10
CA THR A 78 37.00 14.97 -17.43
C THR A 78 35.83 15.72 -18.03
N THR A 79 35.72 15.75 -19.37
CA THR A 79 34.59 16.37 -20.07
C THR A 79 33.25 15.72 -19.70
N ILE A 80 33.19 14.38 -19.63
CA ILE A 80 31.98 13.65 -19.22
C ILE A 80 31.60 14.01 -17.78
N ILE A 81 32.58 14.04 -16.86
CA ILE A 81 32.38 14.37 -15.45
C ILE A 81 31.84 15.80 -15.30
N GLU A 82 32.47 16.79 -15.92
CA GLU A 82 32.02 18.19 -15.88
C GLU A 82 30.61 18.35 -16.44
N ASN A 83 30.29 17.65 -17.54
CA ASN A 83 28.95 17.64 -18.12
C ASN A 83 27.89 17.07 -17.18
N CYS A 84 28.25 16.31 -16.14
CA CYS A 84 27.28 15.78 -15.20
C CYS A 84 26.71 16.85 -14.25
N TYR A 85 27.38 17.97 -14.05
CA TYR A 85 26.96 19.00 -13.07
C TYR A 85 26.98 20.44 -13.61
N LEU A 86 27.70 20.74 -14.69
CA LEU A 86 27.65 22.04 -15.36
C LEU A 86 26.34 22.23 -16.15
N PRO A 87 25.90 23.47 -16.41
CA PRO A 87 24.69 23.73 -17.21
C PRO A 87 24.81 23.24 -18.66
N ASN A 88 24.23 22.06 -18.95
CA ASN A 88 24.13 21.50 -20.30
C ASN A 88 22.97 20.48 -20.39
N GLN A 89 22.77 19.87 -21.56
CA GLN A 89 21.64 18.94 -21.77
C GLN A 89 21.78 17.61 -21.03
N ASN A 90 23.01 17.18 -20.73
CA ASN A 90 23.38 15.93 -20.06
C ASN A 90 23.62 16.12 -18.56
N LYS A 91 23.25 17.28 -17.99
CA LYS A 91 23.37 17.56 -16.56
C LYS A 91 22.51 16.58 -15.76
N LEU A 92 23.14 15.81 -14.88
CA LEU A 92 22.51 14.82 -14.00
C LEU A 92 22.35 15.32 -12.58
N PHE A 93 23.36 16.02 -12.06
CA PHE A 93 23.40 16.54 -10.69
C PHE A 93 23.05 18.02 -10.68
N LEU A 94 22.44 18.50 -9.59
CA LEU A 94 22.05 19.90 -9.48
C LEU A 94 23.27 20.85 -9.59
N ASN A 95 24.40 20.45 -9.01
CA ASN A 95 25.70 21.11 -9.07
C ASN A 95 26.79 20.14 -8.59
N ASP A 96 28.03 20.60 -8.54
CA ASP A 96 29.22 19.87 -8.06
C ASP A 96 29.22 19.65 -6.53
N ALA A 97 28.52 20.52 -5.78
CA ALA A 97 28.39 20.44 -4.34
C ALA A 97 27.41 19.36 -3.85
N VAL A 98 26.74 18.64 -4.75
CA VAL A 98 25.86 17.51 -4.39
C VAL A 98 26.67 16.43 -3.68
N VAL A 99 26.14 15.96 -2.55
CA VAL A 99 26.75 14.91 -1.73
C VAL A 99 26.32 13.53 -2.22
N ILE A 100 27.31 12.66 -2.38
CA ILE A 100 27.17 11.26 -2.76
C ILE A 100 27.81 10.39 -1.66
N GLU A 101 27.04 9.49 -1.07
CA GLU A 101 27.61 8.48 -0.16
C GLU A 101 28.36 7.43 -0.99
N ASP A 102 29.63 7.18 -0.68
CA ASP A 102 30.50 6.28 -1.42
C ASP A 102 30.00 4.82 -1.40
N ASP A 103 29.85 4.24 -2.59
CA ASP A 103 29.64 2.81 -2.85
C ASP A 103 30.68 2.20 -3.81
N ILE A 104 31.74 2.95 -4.13
CA ILE A 104 32.90 2.49 -4.91
C ILE A 104 33.77 1.59 -4.04
N ASP A 105 33.86 1.85 -2.73
CA ASP A 105 34.42 0.87 -1.79
C ASP A 105 33.40 -0.24 -1.49
N PRO A 106 33.69 -1.52 -1.80
CA PRO A 106 32.75 -2.63 -1.55
C PRO A 106 32.47 -2.89 -0.06
N ARG A 107 33.20 -2.22 0.86
CA ARG A 107 32.96 -2.23 2.31
C ARG A 107 31.87 -1.24 2.73
N HIS A 108 31.63 -0.18 1.94
CA HIS A 108 30.58 0.80 2.21
C HIS A 108 29.24 0.25 1.69
N ARG A 109 28.38 -0.21 2.61
CA ARG A 109 27.12 -0.91 2.26
C ARG A 109 25.88 -0.32 2.92
N SER A 110 26.06 0.70 3.75
CA SER A 110 24.98 1.32 4.49
C SER A 110 25.33 2.76 4.82
N ALA A 111 24.30 3.54 5.17
CA ALA A 111 24.43 4.91 5.68
C ALA A 111 25.36 5.03 6.89
N SER A 112 25.53 3.96 7.69
CA SER A 112 26.38 3.96 8.88
C SER A 112 27.84 3.60 8.61
N THR A 113 28.17 3.16 7.39
CA THR A 113 29.48 2.62 7.03
C THR A 113 30.05 3.23 5.77
N THR A 114 29.57 4.42 5.38
CA THR A 114 29.97 5.11 4.15
C THR A 114 30.67 6.43 4.45
N ALA A 115 31.24 7.04 3.42
CA ALA A 115 31.82 8.38 3.47
C ALA A 115 31.10 9.27 2.46
N ASP A 116 30.95 10.55 2.80
CA ASP A 116 30.38 11.55 1.92
C ASP A 116 31.45 12.07 0.94
N LEU A 117 31.14 12.02 -0.35
CA LEU A 117 31.96 12.52 -1.44
C LEU A 117 31.20 13.60 -2.22
N GLN A 118 31.94 14.55 -2.78
CA GLN A 118 31.39 15.47 -3.79
C GLN A 118 31.30 14.77 -5.15
N VAL A 119 30.44 15.28 -6.04
CA VAL A 119 30.17 14.67 -7.35
C VAL A 119 31.45 14.43 -8.15
N ASP A 120 32.29 15.45 -8.31
CA ASP A 120 33.52 15.36 -9.10
C ASP A 120 34.45 14.27 -8.55
N ARG A 121 34.67 14.29 -7.23
CA ARG A 121 35.50 13.29 -6.55
C ARG A 121 34.95 11.88 -6.71
N TYR A 122 33.65 11.67 -6.46
CA TYR A 122 33.02 10.36 -6.63
C TYR A 122 33.19 9.82 -8.06
N LEU A 123 32.93 10.64 -9.09
CA LEU A 123 33.02 10.20 -10.48
C LEU A 123 34.47 9.91 -10.92
N ARG A 124 35.45 10.68 -10.42
CA ARG A 124 36.88 10.40 -10.66
C ARG A 124 37.33 9.15 -9.94
N ASP A 125 36.99 9.01 -8.66
CA ASP A 125 37.32 7.85 -7.84
C ASP A 125 36.74 6.57 -8.46
N LEU A 126 35.54 6.63 -9.05
CA LEU A 126 34.97 5.50 -9.77
C LEU A 126 35.86 5.07 -10.95
N GLY A 127 36.35 6.03 -11.74
CA GLY A 127 37.24 5.76 -12.87
C GLY A 127 38.60 5.17 -12.49
N LEU A 128 39.09 5.50 -11.29
CA LEU A 128 40.39 5.05 -10.77
C LEU A 128 40.30 3.70 -10.06
N PHE A 129 39.25 3.50 -9.28
CA PHE A 129 39.15 2.38 -8.36
C PHE A 129 38.27 1.25 -8.86
N TYR A 130 37.36 1.46 -9.81
CA TYR A 130 36.51 0.39 -10.32
C TYR A 130 37.00 -0.14 -11.67
N VAL A 131 37.21 -1.46 -11.75
CA VAL A 131 37.66 -2.17 -12.95
C VAL A 131 36.58 -3.14 -13.42
N LYS A 132 36.18 -3.01 -14.68
CA LYS A 132 35.23 -3.94 -15.30
C LYS A 132 35.86 -5.32 -15.45
N THR A 133 35.09 -6.36 -15.16
CA THR A 133 35.49 -7.77 -15.38
C THR A 133 35.22 -8.24 -16.81
N THR A 134 34.35 -7.54 -17.56
CA THR A 134 34.04 -7.84 -18.96
C THR A 134 33.94 -6.54 -19.78
N PRO A 135 34.02 -6.61 -21.13
CA PRO A 135 33.85 -5.43 -21.99
C PRO A 135 32.45 -4.81 -21.94
N GLN A 136 31.43 -5.57 -21.52
CA GLN A 136 30.05 -5.08 -21.43
C GLN A 136 29.81 -4.19 -20.21
N ALA A 137 28.63 -3.58 -20.12
CA ALA A 137 28.19 -2.86 -18.93
C ALA A 137 28.19 -3.79 -17.69
N THR A 138 28.86 -3.36 -16.62
CA THR A 138 29.01 -4.13 -15.38
C THR A 138 28.37 -3.45 -14.17
N ILE A 139 27.94 -2.19 -14.30
CA ILE A 139 27.14 -1.48 -13.30
C ILE A 139 25.69 -1.54 -13.78
N ALA A 140 24.75 -1.93 -12.91
CA ALA A 140 23.34 -2.06 -13.25
C ALA A 140 22.44 -1.57 -12.11
N PHE A 141 21.43 -0.75 -12.44
CA PHE A 141 20.43 -0.26 -11.49
C PHE A 141 19.06 -0.89 -11.76
N THR A 142 18.61 -1.73 -10.83
CA THR A 142 17.34 -2.46 -10.94
C THR A 142 16.33 -2.03 -9.88
N GLN A 143 15.09 -2.50 -9.98
CA GLN A 143 14.03 -2.26 -8.99
C GLN A 143 13.79 -0.76 -8.69
N GLN A 144 13.74 0.07 -9.74
CA GLN A 144 13.56 1.51 -9.62
C GLN A 144 12.12 1.87 -9.20
N ILE A 145 11.95 2.35 -7.96
CA ILE A 145 10.68 2.74 -7.36
C ILE A 145 10.74 4.23 -7.00
N ALA A 146 9.93 5.02 -7.69
CA ALA A 146 9.82 6.45 -7.44
C ALA A 146 8.72 6.74 -6.41
N THR A 147 8.95 7.72 -5.54
CA THR A 147 7.96 8.20 -4.58
C THR A 147 6.93 9.11 -5.25
N ALA A 148 5.85 9.43 -4.53
CA ALA A 148 5.11 10.65 -4.84
C ALA A 148 6.04 11.87 -4.68
N ILE A 149 5.76 12.93 -5.44
CA ILE A 149 6.45 14.22 -5.28
C ILE A 149 6.13 14.77 -3.89
N GLN A 150 7.17 15.15 -3.15
CA GLN A 150 7.08 15.68 -1.81
C GLN A 150 7.40 17.17 -1.83
N GLN A 151 6.76 17.94 -0.95
CA GLN A 151 7.08 19.35 -0.78
C GLN A 151 8.20 19.47 0.25
N GLY A 152 9.42 19.77 -0.19
CA GLY A 152 10.52 20.12 0.69
C GLY A 152 10.43 21.55 1.19
N LYS A 153 11.30 21.90 2.15
CA LYS A 153 11.38 23.25 2.72
C LYS A 153 11.73 24.30 1.66
N GLU A 154 12.65 23.95 0.76
CA GLU A 154 13.16 24.89 -0.25
C GLU A 154 12.59 24.62 -1.64
N HIS A 155 12.39 23.35 -2.00
CA HIS A 155 11.92 22.93 -3.32
C HIS A 155 11.12 21.63 -3.22
N PRO A 156 10.20 21.38 -4.16
CA PRO A 156 9.63 20.04 -4.31
C PRO A 156 10.73 19.06 -4.66
N TYR A 157 10.60 17.81 -4.24
CA TYR A 157 11.54 16.75 -4.58
C TYR A 157 10.83 15.41 -4.77
N ILE A 158 11.50 14.49 -5.43
CA ILE A 158 11.07 13.10 -5.61
C ILE A 158 12.23 12.20 -5.24
N LYS A 159 11.95 11.09 -4.55
CA LYS A 159 12.97 10.08 -4.26
C LYS A 159 12.80 8.90 -5.21
N VAL A 160 13.91 8.31 -5.63
CA VAL A 160 13.93 7.06 -6.41
C VAL A 160 14.79 6.06 -5.68
N PHE A 161 14.16 4.99 -5.20
CA PHE A 161 14.85 3.85 -4.59
C PHE A 161 15.20 2.85 -5.68
N PHE A 162 16.39 2.28 -5.62
CA PHE A 162 16.84 1.28 -6.58
C PHE A 162 17.90 0.36 -5.97
N LEU A 163 18.12 -0.78 -6.61
CA LEU A 163 19.17 -1.72 -6.27
C LEU A 163 20.36 -1.51 -7.20
N SER A 164 21.48 -1.06 -6.64
CA SER A 164 22.75 -0.84 -7.34
C SER A 164 23.59 -2.11 -7.30
N THR A 165 24.03 -2.59 -8.46
CA THR A 165 24.86 -3.80 -8.58
C THR A 165 26.09 -3.50 -9.42
N PHE A 166 27.27 -3.66 -8.82
CA PHE A 166 28.56 -3.59 -9.48
C PHE A 166 29.08 -5.03 -9.68
N LYS A 167 29.36 -5.43 -10.91
CA LYS A 167 29.85 -6.79 -11.26
C LYS A 167 31.36 -6.85 -11.51
N GLY A 168 32.01 -5.69 -11.50
CA GLY A 168 33.46 -5.54 -11.60
C GLY A 168 34.15 -5.82 -10.27
N LYS A 169 35.36 -5.31 -10.13
CA LYS A 169 36.15 -5.38 -8.90
C LYS A 169 36.87 -4.06 -8.65
N ARG A 170 37.39 -3.90 -7.44
CA ARG A 170 38.22 -2.74 -7.11
C ARG A 170 39.64 -2.95 -7.65
N SER A 171 40.34 -1.89 -8.05
CA SER A 171 41.69 -1.98 -8.63
C SER A 171 42.76 -2.36 -7.61
N ASP A 172 42.55 -2.00 -6.34
CA ASP A 172 43.45 -2.20 -5.21
C ASP A 172 43.02 -3.37 -4.28
N SER A 173 41.93 -4.07 -4.59
CA SER A 173 41.34 -5.12 -3.74
C SER A 173 40.50 -6.11 -4.53
N ASP A 174 40.63 -7.40 -4.22
CA ASP A 174 39.80 -8.47 -4.80
C ASP A 174 38.45 -8.65 -4.07
N THR A 175 38.05 -7.69 -3.24
CA THR A 175 36.76 -7.75 -2.55
C THR A 175 35.61 -7.61 -3.55
N LEU A 176 34.73 -8.61 -3.60
CA LEU A 176 33.56 -8.60 -4.46
C LEU A 176 32.49 -7.61 -3.94
N TYR A 177 31.92 -6.84 -4.86
CA TYR A 177 30.75 -6.01 -4.58
C TYR A 177 29.54 -6.87 -4.24
N GLN A 178 28.68 -6.33 -3.39
CA GLN A 178 27.35 -6.87 -3.13
C GLN A 178 26.31 -5.89 -3.65
N PRO A 179 25.13 -6.37 -4.10
CA PRO A 179 24.03 -5.49 -4.42
C PRO A 179 23.63 -4.64 -3.22
N ASN A 180 23.56 -3.32 -3.42
CA ASN A 180 23.28 -2.35 -2.38
C ASN A 180 22.00 -1.59 -2.70
N GLN A 181 21.13 -1.37 -1.71
CA GLN A 181 19.99 -0.50 -1.88
C GLN A 181 20.44 0.96 -1.82
N ARG A 182 19.98 1.76 -2.78
CA ARG A 182 20.31 3.18 -2.91
C ARG A 182 19.04 4.01 -3.05
N VAL A 183 19.15 5.27 -2.69
CA VAL A 183 18.13 6.30 -2.87
C VAL A 183 18.77 7.51 -3.53
N ALA A 184 18.15 7.97 -4.61
CA ALA A 184 18.42 9.27 -5.19
C ALA A 184 17.30 10.22 -4.80
N GLU A 185 17.64 11.38 -4.26
CA GLU A 185 16.73 12.51 -4.15
C GLU A 185 16.93 13.40 -5.38
N LEU A 186 15.83 13.75 -6.04
CA LEU A 186 15.85 14.56 -7.26
C LEU A 186 14.94 15.76 -7.13
N ARG A 187 15.44 16.89 -7.60
CA ARG A 187 14.70 18.15 -7.72
C ARG A 187 14.14 18.28 -9.14
N PRO A 188 12.81 18.35 -9.32
CA PRO A 188 12.21 18.67 -10.59
C PRO A 188 12.32 20.17 -10.89
N GLU A 189 12.73 20.52 -12.11
CA GLU A 189 12.75 21.88 -12.63
C GLU A 189 12.15 21.93 -14.03
N LYS A 190 11.55 23.07 -14.38
CA LYS A 190 10.96 23.28 -15.71
C LYS A 190 11.96 24.06 -16.56
N VAL A 191 12.53 23.39 -17.56
CA VAL A 191 13.50 23.96 -18.50
C VAL A 191 12.87 23.94 -19.89
N ASP A 192 12.78 25.10 -20.54
CA ASP A 192 12.14 25.26 -21.85
C ASP A 192 10.72 24.67 -21.91
N GLY A 193 9.97 24.82 -20.83
CA GLY A 193 8.61 24.33 -20.71
C GLY A 193 8.47 22.82 -20.47
N LYS A 194 9.57 22.06 -20.41
CA LYS A 194 9.58 20.61 -20.13
C LYS A 194 10.10 20.34 -18.72
N TRP A 195 9.58 19.29 -18.08
CA TRP A 195 10.12 18.87 -16.79
C TRP A 195 11.45 18.14 -17.00
N ARG A 196 12.42 18.48 -16.15
CA ARG A 196 13.68 17.77 -15.97
C ARG A 196 13.89 17.53 -14.48
N THR A 197 14.71 16.54 -14.15
CA THR A 197 15.05 16.21 -12.77
C THR A 197 16.55 16.17 -12.60
N TYR A 198 17.04 16.76 -11.51
CA TYR A 198 18.46 16.77 -11.17
C TYR A 198 18.66 16.14 -9.81
N ILE A 199 19.66 15.28 -9.69
CA ILE A 199 20.04 14.61 -8.43
C ILE A 199 20.57 15.66 -7.47
N THR A 200 19.97 15.73 -6.28
CA THR A 200 20.40 16.58 -5.15
C THR A 200 21.07 15.79 -4.04
N ARG A 201 20.84 14.47 -4.00
CA ARG A 201 21.50 13.52 -3.08
C ARG A 201 21.53 12.14 -3.71
N LEU A 202 22.63 11.41 -3.57
CA LEU A 202 22.72 9.99 -3.91
C LEU A 202 23.30 9.23 -2.71
N ALA A 203 22.51 8.32 -2.12
CA ALA A 203 22.83 7.78 -0.81
C ALA A 203 22.30 6.36 -0.57
N PHE A 204 22.69 5.75 0.54
CA PHE A 204 22.00 4.61 1.12
C PHE A 204 20.72 5.08 1.83
N PRO A 205 19.65 4.26 1.85
CA PRO A 205 18.45 4.57 2.63
C PRO A 205 18.76 4.71 4.12
N GLN A 206 18.32 5.82 4.72
CA GLN A 206 18.44 6.05 6.16
C GLN A 206 17.39 5.25 6.96
N PRO A 207 17.59 5.00 8.27
CA PRO A 207 16.56 4.35 9.10
C PRO A 207 15.24 5.13 9.05
N GLY A 208 14.16 4.45 8.69
CA GLY A 208 12.84 5.08 8.46
C GLY A 208 12.63 5.55 7.01
N GLU A 209 13.68 5.70 6.20
CA GLU A 209 13.55 5.96 4.78
C GLU A 209 13.39 4.64 4.02
N GLY A 210 12.20 4.36 3.47
CA GLY A 210 12.00 3.10 2.76
C GLY A 210 10.77 3.05 1.87
N VAL A 211 10.78 2.08 0.94
CA VAL A 211 9.68 1.82 -0.01
C VAL A 211 8.37 1.53 0.73
N SER A 212 8.44 0.88 1.89
CA SER A 212 7.28 0.61 2.75
C SER A 212 6.64 1.86 3.37
N GLU A 213 7.35 2.99 3.37
CA GLU A 213 6.78 4.28 3.76
C GLU A 213 6.06 4.96 2.60
N LEU A 214 6.39 4.61 1.36
CA LEU A 214 5.76 5.17 0.16
C LEU A 214 4.33 4.69 -0.06
N THR A 215 3.99 3.54 0.54
CA THR A 215 2.61 3.05 0.61
C THR A 215 1.86 3.59 1.84
N LYS A 216 2.54 4.27 2.77
CA LYS A 216 1.89 5.03 3.83
C LYS A 216 1.46 6.37 3.23
N PRO A 217 0.15 6.63 3.05
CA PRO A 217 -0.28 7.94 2.60
C PRO A 217 0.24 8.99 3.59
N ILE A 218 1.06 9.93 3.11
CA ILE A 218 1.44 11.11 3.88
C ILE A 218 0.17 11.96 3.96
N ILE A 219 -0.53 11.86 5.09
CA ILE A 219 -1.71 12.67 5.35
C ILE A 219 -1.21 13.96 5.96
N THR A 220 -1.05 14.98 5.12
CA THR A 220 -0.78 16.35 5.56
C THR A 220 -1.93 16.75 6.48
N ALA A 221 -1.66 16.89 7.77
CA ALA A 221 -2.61 17.52 8.67
C ALA A 221 -2.95 18.90 8.08
N LEU A 222 -4.24 19.24 7.98
CA LEU A 222 -4.70 20.57 7.60
C LEU A 222 -4.29 21.54 8.73
N GLU A 223 -3.02 21.93 8.79
CA GLU A 223 -2.42 22.68 9.90
C GLU A 223 -2.90 24.14 10.01
N SER A 224 -3.82 24.60 9.16
CA SER A 224 -4.27 26.00 9.17
C SER A 224 -5.76 26.23 8.95
N VAL A 225 -6.57 25.18 8.78
CA VAL A 225 -8.03 25.37 8.74
C VAL A 225 -8.54 25.40 10.16
N LYS A 226 -8.99 26.58 10.62
CA LYS A 226 -9.70 26.74 11.90
C LYS A 226 -10.87 25.76 11.93
N LEU A 227 -10.67 24.62 12.59
CA LEU A 227 -11.65 23.54 12.58
C LEU A 227 -12.92 24.03 13.28
N PRO A 228 -14.11 23.75 12.73
CA PRO A 228 -15.35 24.02 13.44
C PRO A 228 -15.36 23.23 14.75
N ALA A 229 -15.86 23.84 15.83
CA ALA A 229 -15.96 23.18 17.12
C ALA A 229 -16.89 21.96 17.03
N ILE A 230 -16.32 20.76 17.01
CA ILE A 230 -17.06 19.50 16.98
C ILE A 230 -17.74 19.33 18.34
N LYS A 231 -19.04 19.01 18.36
CA LYS A 231 -19.83 18.97 19.61
C LYS A 231 -19.87 17.60 20.32
N GLY A 232 -19.30 16.54 19.74
CA GLY A 232 -19.35 15.18 20.32
C GLY A 232 -18.58 14.98 21.63
N ASP A 233 -18.77 13.84 22.27
CA ASP A 233 -17.93 13.42 23.41
C ASP A 233 -16.62 12.78 22.92
N GLU A 234 -15.56 12.97 23.69
CA GLU A 234 -14.33 12.21 23.49
C GLU A 234 -14.59 10.72 23.80
N THR A 235 -14.17 9.87 22.88
CA THR A 235 -14.33 8.42 23.00
C THR A 235 -13.02 7.73 22.66
N THR A 236 -12.61 6.81 23.53
CA THR A 236 -11.42 5.99 23.32
C THR A 236 -11.78 4.71 22.58
N PHE A 237 -10.97 4.38 21.57
CA PHE A 237 -10.99 3.11 20.88
C PHE A 237 -9.66 2.38 21.09
N ARG A 238 -9.69 1.05 21.09
CA ARG A 238 -8.51 0.18 21.18
C ARG A 238 -8.50 -0.80 20.01
N ARG A 239 -7.33 -1.09 19.48
CA ARG A 239 -7.17 -1.97 18.32
C ARG A 239 -7.62 -3.40 18.64
N MET A 240 -8.30 -4.06 17.71
CA MET A 240 -8.93 -5.37 17.95
C MET A 240 -7.97 -6.56 17.81
N ASP A 241 -6.79 -6.38 17.23
CA ASP A 241 -5.79 -7.45 17.03
C ASP A 241 -4.89 -7.71 18.25
N GLY A 242 -5.25 -7.15 19.41
CA GLY A 242 -4.53 -7.34 20.67
C GLY A 242 -3.34 -6.42 20.86
N LEU A 243 -2.98 -5.59 19.88
CA LEU A 243 -1.94 -4.58 20.06
C LEU A 243 -2.40 -3.49 21.06
N ALA A 244 -1.43 -2.86 21.72
CA ALA A 244 -1.68 -1.78 22.68
C ALA A 244 -2.13 -0.45 22.02
N ASP A 245 -2.40 -0.47 20.71
CA ASP A 245 -2.79 0.71 19.96
C ASP A 245 -4.17 1.24 20.39
N SER A 246 -4.26 2.55 20.58
CA SER A 246 -5.46 3.25 20.98
C SER A 246 -5.63 4.57 20.24
N LEU A 247 -6.89 5.00 20.14
CA LEU A 247 -7.30 6.25 19.53
C LEU A 247 -8.20 7.01 20.49
N LEU A 248 -8.00 8.32 20.62
CA LEU A 248 -8.95 9.22 21.25
C LEU A 248 -9.59 10.04 20.12
N VAL A 249 -10.90 9.88 19.94
CA VAL A 249 -11.61 10.50 18.82
C VAL A 249 -12.88 11.19 19.29
N LYS A 250 -13.39 12.11 18.47
CA LYS A 250 -14.62 12.85 18.71
C LYS A 250 -15.28 13.14 17.37
N TRP A 251 -16.60 13.00 17.28
CA TRP A 251 -17.31 13.19 16.01
C TRP A 251 -18.69 13.81 16.21
N ASP A 252 -19.24 14.37 15.14
CA ASP A 252 -20.62 14.82 15.05
C ASP A 252 -21.24 14.37 13.70
N GLN A 253 -22.30 15.04 13.27
CA GLN A 253 -22.99 14.73 12.02
C GLN A 253 -22.17 15.02 10.76
N SER A 254 -21.17 15.91 10.85
CA SER A 254 -20.44 16.47 9.71
C SER A 254 -18.95 16.17 9.77
N TYR A 255 -18.38 15.96 10.96
CA TYR A 255 -16.94 15.79 11.14
C TYR A 255 -16.61 14.63 12.08
N PHE A 256 -15.47 14.00 11.83
CA PHE A 256 -14.82 13.03 12.71
C PHE A 256 -13.41 13.55 12.98
N ASN A 257 -12.97 13.59 14.24
CA ASN A 257 -11.67 14.11 14.61
C ASN A 257 -10.91 13.09 15.44
N VAL A 258 -9.72 12.72 14.99
CA VAL A 258 -8.77 11.94 15.75
C VAL A 258 -7.96 12.94 16.57
N ILE A 259 -8.20 12.97 17.88
CA ILE A 259 -7.54 13.88 18.83
C ILE A 259 -6.16 13.34 19.19
N ARG A 260 -6.07 12.03 19.44
CA ARG A 260 -4.81 11.32 19.70
C ARG A 260 -4.83 9.97 19.03
N SER A 261 -3.67 9.55 18.54
CA SER A 261 -3.43 8.20 18.02
C SER A 261 -2.11 7.69 18.59
N SER A 262 -2.09 6.46 19.11
CA SER A 262 -0.82 5.80 19.48
C SER A 262 -0.20 5.01 18.33
N THR A 263 -0.84 5.00 17.15
CA THR A 263 -0.34 4.32 15.96
C THR A 263 -0.07 5.31 14.84
N SER A 264 1.08 5.19 14.17
CA SER A 264 1.44 6.04 13.03
C SER A 264 0.57 5.76 11.79
N ALA A 265 -0.22 4.68 11.80
CA ALA A 265 -1.09 4.33 10.69
C ALA A 265 -2.40 5.13 10.64
N VAL A 266 -2.75 5.82 11.73
CA VAL A 266 -3.96 6.65 11.85
C VAL A 266 -3.55 8.09 12.16
N PRO A 267 -3.74 9.04 11.23
CA PRO A 267 -3.36 10.43 11.45
C PRO A 267 -4.30 11.13 12.45
N VAL A 268 -3.71 12.02 13.24
CA VAL A 268 -4.44 12.99 14.06
C VAL A 268 -4.98 14.10 13.15
N GLY A 269 -6.21 14.56 13.41
CA GLY A 269 -6.86 15.62 12.62
C GLY A 269 -8.34 15.36 12.37
N ALA A 270 -8.99 16.32 11.71
CA ALA A 270 -10.41 16.27 11.39
C ALA A 270 -10.68 15.82 9.94
N TYR A 271 -11.78 15.09 9.80
CA TYR A 271 -12.21 14.40 8.60
C TYR A 271 -13.68 14.74 8.36
N GLN A 272 -14.01 15.22 7.18
CA GLN A 272 -15.40 15.55 6.84
C GLN A 272 -16.17 14.28 6.46
N ARG A 273 -17.43 14.21 6.89
CA ARG A 273 -18.35 13.15 6.48
C ARG A 273 -18.64 13.30 4.99
N SER A 274 -18.45 12.24 4.23
CA SER A 274 -18.85 12.22 2.82
C SER A 274 -20.26 11.64 2.70
N GLY A 275 -21.15 12.38 2.03
CA GLY A 275 -22.47 11.86 1.66
C GLY A 275 -22.42 10.80 0.55
N ALA A 276 -21.32 10.77 -0.22
CA ALA A 276 -21.08 9.79 -1.27
C ALA A 276 -20.01 8.78 -0.82
N VAL A 277 -20.21 7.50 -1.17
CA VAL A 277 -19.11 6.53 -1.18
C VAL A 277 -18.21 6.92 -2.35
N ILE A 278 -17.24 7.80 -2.09
CA ILE A 278 -16.27 8.20 -3.10
C ILE A 278 -15.36 6.98 -3.30
N ALA A 279 -15.50 6.32 -4.44
CA ALA A 279 -14.70 5.15 -4.84
C ALA A 279 -13.27 5.52 -5.28
N ASP A 280 -12.87 6.79 -5.12
CA ASP A 280 -11.57 7.27 -5.53
C ASP A 280 -10.48 6.71 -4.59
N GLN A 281 -9.49 6.02 -5.19
CA GLN A 281 -8.39 5.33 -4.50
C GLN A 281 -7.41 6.28 -3.79
N THR A 282 -7.65 7.58 -3.88
CA THR A 282 -6.79 8.62 -3.29
C THR A 282 -7.14 8.94 -1.84
N SER A 283 -8.22 8.38 -1.29
CA SER A 283 -8.75 8.81 0.01
C SER A 283 -8.63 7.75 1.10
N LEU A 284 -8.31 8.18 2.32
CA LEU A 284 -8.38 7.33 3.51
C LEU A 284 -9.83 7.30 4.00
N ARG A 285 -10.36 6.10 4.21
CA ARG A 285 -11.76 5.89 4.59
C ARG A 285 -11.85 5.49 6.06
N ILE A 286 -12.68 6.21 6.81
CA ILE A 286 -12.97 5.92 8.21
C ILE A 286 -14.43 5.48 8.28
N THR A 287 -14.67 4.27 8.77
CA THR A 287 -16.02 3.73 8.89
C THR A 287 -16.35 3.49 10.35
N LEU A 288 -17.40 4.14 10.84
CA LEU A 288 -18.03 3.84 12.14
C LEU A 288 -19.17 2.84 11.91
N THR A 289 -19.06 1.67 12.53
CA THR A 289 -20.03 0.56 12.46
C THR A 289 -20.57 0.20 13.84
N ASP A 290 -21.58 -0.66 13.88
CA ASP A 290 -22.13 -1.25 15.09
C ASP A 290 -22.58 -0.22 16.14
N ASN A 291 -23.39 0.75 15.74
CA ASN A 291 -23.85 1.84 16.62
C ASN A 291 -22.68 2.60 17.28
N ASP A 292 -21.66 2.94 16.48
CA ASP A 292 -20.45 3.64 16.89
C ASP A 292 -19.60 2.89 17.94
N GLN A 293 -19.71 1.55 17.99
CA GLN A 293 -18.88 0.70 18.86
C GLN A 293 -17.61 0.20 18.16
N GLN A 294 -17.59 0.20 16.83
CA GLN A 294 -16.45 -0.20 16.03
C GLN A 294 -16.05 0.93 15.08
N LEU A 295 -14.74 1.07 14.90
CA LEU A 295 -14.11 2.08 14.08
C LEU A 295 -13.07 1.39 13.21
N ALA A 296 -13.21 1.45 11.89
CA ALA A 296 -12.26 0.87 10.95
C ALA A 296 -11.61 1.96 10.11
N PHE A 297 -10.28 1.98 10.08
CA PHE A 297 -9.50 2.81 9.18
C PHE A 297 -9.07 1.98 7.98
N THR A 298 -9.66 2.25 6.83
CA THR A 298 -9.29 1.63 5.57
C THR A 298 -8.37 2.57 4.79
N ARG A 299 -7.16 2.09 4.52
CA ARG A 299 -6.12 2.80 3.77
C ARG A 299 -6.37 2.69 2.25
N ILE A 300 -5.60 3.46 1.48
CA ILE A 300 -5.63 3.48 0.01
C ILE A 300 -5.31 2.12 -0.64
N ASP A 301 -4.59 1.25 0.07
CA ASP A 301 -4.28 -0.12 -0.34
C ASP A 301 -5.38 -1.13 0.07
N ASN A 302 -6.55 -0.66 0.53
CA ASN A 302 -7.65 -1.43 1.10
C ASN A 302 -7.33 -2.19 2.39
N THR A 303 -6.16 -1.97 3.01
CA THR A 303 -5.88 -2.54 4.33
C THR A 303 -6.75 -1.84 5.37
N SER A 304 -7.39 -2.63 6.24
CA SER A 304 -8.31 -2.14 7.26
C SER A 304 -7.74 -2.37 8.65
N ILE A 305 -7.71 -1.32 9.47
CA ILE A 305 -7.25 -1.37 10.86
C ILE A 305 -8.47 -1.21 11.77
N PRO A 306 -9.01 -2.31 12.34
CA PRO A 306 -10.20 -2.26 13.17
C PRO A 306 -9.87 -1.89 14.62
N PHE A 307 -10.72 -1.03 15.19
CA PHE A 307 -10.71 -0.62 16.57
C PHE A 307 -12.09 -0.81 17.20
N GLN A 308 -12.12 -1.13 18.49
CA GLN A 308 -13.32 -1.29 19.29
C GLN A 308 -13.36 -0.22 20.38
N ARG A 309 -14.54 0.34 20.62
CA ARG A 309 -14.77 1.33 21.66
C ARG A 309 -14.45 0.73 23.03
N VAL A 310 -13.61 1.43 23.80
CA VAL A 310 -13.38 1.11 25.21
C VAL A 310 -14.56 1.71 25.98
N GLY A 311 -15.47 0.86 26.45
CA GLY A 311 -16.62 1.31 27.23
C GLY A 311 -16.18 2.12 28.45
N LYS A 312 -16.94 3.16 28.82
CA LYS A 312 -16.82 3.81 30.13
C LYS A 312 -17.20 2.77 31.19
N LYS A 313 -16.22 2.08 31.79
CA LYS A 313 -16.35 1.05 32.84
C LYS A 313 -17.58 0.13 32.70
N LEU A 314 -17.38 -1.09 32.22
CA LEU A 314 -18.33 -2.15 32.57
C LEU A 314 -18.42 -2.26 34.10
N PRO A 315 -19.62 -2.42 34.68
CA PRO A 315 -19.74 -2.79 36.08
C PRO A 315 -18.99 -4.11 36.32
N PRO A 316 -18.42 -4.32 37.52
CA PRO A 316 -17.58 -5.47 37.81
C PRO A 316 -18.34 -6.78 37.52
N PRO A 317 -17.65 -7.80 36.98
CA PRO A 317 -18.25 -9.08 36.62
C PRO A 317 -18.57 -9.85 37.90
N GLY A 318 -19.76 -9.65 38.44
CA GLY A 318 -20.12 -10.25 39.72
C GLY A 318 -21.57 -10.04 40.10
N THR A 319 -22.50 -10.60 39.30
CA THR A 319 -23.75 -11.23 39.75
C THR A 319 -24.50 -11.75 38.51
N VAL A 320 -24.13 -12.94 38.04
CA VAL A 320 -24.99 -13.74 37.15
C VAL A 320 -25.64 -14.81 38.02
N THR A 321 -26.75 -14.45 38.66
CA THR A 321 -27.68 -15.43 39.25
C THR A 321 -28.95 -15.40 38.42
N GLY A 322 -29.05 -16.34 37.48
CA GLY A 322 -30.25 -16.53 36.66
C GLY A 322 -29.93 -17.36 35.42
N GLY A 323 -30.17 -18.66 35.50
CA GLY A 323 -29.97 -19.60 34.39
C GLY A 323 -30.70 -19.15 33.14
N ASN A 324 -29.96 -18.54 32.21
CA ASN A 324 -30.48 -18.09 30.93
C ASN A 324 -30.84 -19.31 30.08
N ARG A 325 -32.13 -19.65 30.07
CA ARG A 325 -32.66 -20.59 29.08
C ARG A 325 -32.33 -20.01 27.68
N PRO A 326 -31.70 -20.78 26.79
CA PRO A 326 -31.36 -20.30 25.46
C PRO A 326 -32.66 -19.88 24.75
N LYS A 327 -32.76 -18.60 24.38
CA LYS A 327 -33.92 -18.07 23.68
C LYS A 327 -33.87 -18.56 22.22
N PRO A 328 -34.97 -19.09 21.66
CA PRO A 328 -35.00 -19.64 20.29
C PRO A 328 -34.61 -18.60 19.23
N ILE A 329 -34.84 -17.31 19.50
CA ILE A 329 -34.46 -16.19 18.63
C ILE A 329 -32.94 -16.14 18.39
N VAL A 330 -32.13 -16.39 19.42
CA VAL A 330 -30.66 -16.35 19.31
C VAL A 330 -30.15 -17.48 18.40
N ALA A 331 -30.76 -18.66 18.51
CA ALA A 331 -30.40 -19.82 17.69
C ALA A 331 -30.76 -19.61 16.21
N TRP A 332 -31.94 -19.05 15.93
CA TRP A 332 -32.33 -18.69 14.56
C TRP A 332 -31.46 -17.60 13.96
N LEU A 333 -31.10 -16.59 14.76
CA LEU A 333 -30.20 -15.52 14.31
C LEU A 333 -28.83 -16.07 13.90
N GLN A 334 -28.27 -17.03 14.65
CA GLN A 334 -27.00 -17.68 14.29
C GLN A 334 -27.08 -18.44 12.96
N ILE A 335 -28.20 -19.12 12.69
CA ILE A 335 -28.42 -19.82 11.41
C ILE A 335 -28.48 -18.82 10.25
N VAL A 336 -29.23 -17.73 10.41
CA VAL A 336 -29.37 -16.70 9.37
C VAL A 336 -28.03 -16.02 9.08
N ILE A 337 -27.27 -15.65 10.11
CA ILE A 337 -25.94 -15.05 9.95
C ILE A 337 -24.99 -16.04 9.28
N GLY A 338 -25.02 -17.31 9.68
CA GLY A 338 -24.17 -18.34 9.08
C GLY A 338 -24.49 -18.58 7.60
N ALA A 339 -25.77 -18.57 7.22
CA ALA A 339 -26.20 -18.69 5.83
C ALA A 339 -25.75 -17.47 5.00
N ALA A 340 -25.90 -16.25 5.54
CA ALA A 340 -25.46 -15.03 4.88
C ALA A 340 -23.93 -15.02 4.64
N ALA A 341 -23.14 -15.51 5.61
CA ALA A 341 -21.68 -15.61 5.49
C ALA A 341 -21.25 -16.59 4.38
N ILE A 342 -21.93 -17.73 4.25
CA ILE A 342 -21.68 -18.69 3.15
C ILE A 342 -22.03 -18.05 1.80
N THR A 343 -23.18 -17.40 1.68
CA THR A 343 -23.58 -16.72 0.43
C THR A 343 -22.58 -15.64 0.03
N ALA A 344 -22.12 -14.82 0.98
CA ALA A 344 -21.09 -13.81 0.72
C ALA A 344 -19.76 -14.42 0.26
N SER A 345 -19.39 -15.58 0.82
CA SER A 345 -18.19 -16.31 0.41
C SER A 345 -18.28 -16.84 -1.02
N VAL A 346 -19.44 -17.37 -1.42
CA VAL A 346 -19.68 -17.83 -2.80
C VAL A 346 -19.60 -16.67 -3.80
N ILE A 347 -20.17 -15.51 -3.46
CA ILE A 347 -20.09 -14.30 -4.29
C ILE A 347 -18.64 -13.79 -4.36
N GLY A 348 -17.89 -13.84 -3.26
CA GLY A 348 -16.47 -13.49 -3.25
C GLY A 348 -15.64 -14.40 -4.16
N TYR A 349 -15.90 -15.71 -4.12
CA TYR A 349 -15.23 -16.68 -4.98
C TYR A 349 -15.50 -16.43 -6.46
N SER A 350 -16.75 -16.16 -6.85
CA SER A 350 -17.10 -15.89 -8.25
C SER A 350 -16.44 -14.61 -8.78
N SER A 351 -16.35 -13.57 -7.94
CA SER A 351 -15.62 -12.33 -8.28
C SER A 351 -14.12 -12.58 -8.49
N ILE A 352 -13.47 -13.32 -7.60
CA ILE A 352 -12.05 -13.69 -7.74
C ILE A 352 -11.85 -14.50 -9.03
N ARG A 353 -12.75 -15.44 -9.32
CA ARG A 353 -12.67 -16.23 -10.55
C ARG A 353 -12.77 -15.37 -11.80
N SER A 354 -13.75 -14.47 -11.86
CA SER A 354 -13.92 -13.53 -12.97
C SER A 354 -12.68 -12.64 -13.16
N SER A 355 -12.08 -12.16 -12.08
CA SER A 355 -10.85 -11.35 -12.15
C SER A 355 -9.65 -12.13 -12.69
N TYR A 356 -9.54 -13.41 -12.34
CA TYR A 356 -8.51 -14.30 -12.87
C TYR A 356 -8.70 -14.58 -14.37
N ASP A 357 -9.94 -14.82 -14.82
CA ASP A 357 -10.25 -15.04 -16.23
C ASP A 357 -9.92 -13.79 -17.08
N ALA A 358 -10.18 -12.59 -16.53
CA ALA A 358 -9.77 -11.33 -17.16
C ALA A 358 -8.24 -11.15 -17.22
N TYR A 359 -7.53 -11.53 -16.15
CA TYR A 359 -6.06 -11.53 -16.13
C TYR A 359 -5.46 -12.46 -17.20
N THR A 360 -5.94 -13.70 -17.28
CA THR A 360 -5.41 -14.69 -18.25
C THR A 360 -5.67 -14.27 -19.69
N THR A 361 -6.83 -13.64 -19.95
CA THR A 361 -7.17 -13.08 -21.26
C THR A 361 -6.21 -11.95 -21.65
N ARG A 362 -5.92 -11.02 -20.74
CA ARG A 362 -4.95 -9.93 -20.99
C ARG A 362 -3.54 -10.45 -21.21
N LEU A 363 -3.10 -11.45 -20.43
CA LEU A 363 -1.78 -12.04 -20.61
C LEU A 363 -1.66 -12.76 -21.96
N SER A 364 -2.71 -13.45 -22.40
CA SER A 364 -2.77 -14.07 -23.73
C SER A 364 -2.65 -13.03 -24.84
N ALA A 365 -3.33 -11.88 -24.71
CA ALA A 365 -3.25 -10.79 -25.68
C ALA A 365 -1.83 -10.21 -25.75
N MET A 366 -1.21 -9.95 -24.59
CA MET A 366 0.19 -9.49 -24.52
C MET A 366 1.18 -10.49 -25.15
N ASN A 367 1.02 -11.78 -24.87
CA ASN A 367 1.87 -12.81 -25.45
C ASN A 367 1.72 -12.88 -26.99
N ALA A 368 0.52 -12.63 -27.52
CA ALA A 368 0.28 -12.54 -28.96
C ALA A 368 0.98 -11.30 -29.57
N GLU A 369 0.87 -10.13 -28.94
CA GLU A 369 1.60 -8.92 -29.37
C GLU A 369 3.12 -9.10 -29.32
N TYR A 370 3.61 -9.78 -28.29
CA TYR A 370 5.04 -10.08 -28.13
C TYR A 370 5.56 -10.99 -29.25
N ALA A 371 4.77 -11.98 -29.69
CA ALA A 371 5.14 -12.85 -30.81
C ALA A 371 5.29 -12.07 -32.13
N VAL A 372 4.43 -11.07 -32.37
CA VAL A 372 4.57 -10.15 -33.50
C VAL A 372 5.86 -9.35 -33.39
N TRP A 373 6.14 -8.80 -32.20
CA TRP A 373 7.38 -8.06 -31.93
C TRP A 373 8.64 -8.89 -32.14
N GLN A 374 8.66 -10.15 -31.69
CA GLN A 374 9.80 -11.05 -31.90
C GLN A 374 10.05 -11.31 -33.39
N THR A 375 8.98 -11.43 -34.17
CA THR A 375 9.08 -11.61 -35.63
C THR A 375 9.69 -10.38 -36.29
N LEU A 376 9.28 -9.17 -35.86
CA LEU A 376 9.79 -7.90 -36.38
C LEU A 376 11.23 -7.61 -35.94
N SER A 377 11.61 -8.00 -34.72
CA SER A 377 12.93 -7.68 -34.15
C SER A 377 14.03 -8.69 -34.49
N GLN A 378 13.68 -9.81 -35.14
CA GLN A 378 14.58 -10.93 -35.44
C GLN A 378 15.31 -11.52 -34.21
N GLN A 379 14.80 -11.26 -33.00
CA GLN A 379 15.38 -11.82 -31.77
C GLN A 379 14.82 -13.22 -31.49
N GLN A 380 15.64 -14.25 -31.65
CA GLN A 380 15.32 -15.61 -31.23
C GLN A 380 15.74 -15.83 -29.76
N GLY A 381 14.85 -16.37 -28.91
CA GLY A 381 15.26 -17.01 -27.65
C GLY A 381 14.51 -16.68 -26.36
N VAL A 382 13.51 -15.79 -26.36
CA VAL A 382 12.74 -15.50 -25.12
C VAL A 382 11.38 -16.18 -25.18
N SER A 383 11.14 -17.14 -24.28
CA SER A 383 9.84 -17.81 -24.15
C SER A 383 8.76 -16.85 -23.62
N PRO A 384 7.50 -16.97 -24.09
CA PRO A 384 6.40 -16.14 -23.61
C PRO A 384 6.16 -16.34 -22.10
N ALA A 385 5.61 -15.32 -21.46
CA ALA A 385 5.33 -15.37 -20.02
C ALA A 385 4.23 -16.42 -19.74
N ALA A 386 4.52 -17.35 -18.83
CA ALA A 386 3.53 -18.34 -18.38
C ALA A 386 2.48 -17.67 -17.47
N PRO A 387 1.19 -18.03 -17.58
CA PRO A 387 0.17 -17.56 -16.64
C PRO A 387 0.46 -18.03 -15.23
N MET A 388 0.27 -17.15 -14.25
CA MET A 388 0.25 -17.56 -12.85
C MET A 388 -0.90 -18.53 -12.60
N SER A 389 -0.70 -19.50 -11.72
CA SER A 389 -1.77 -20.39 -11.28
C SER A 389 -2.85 -19.64 -10.51
N PHE A 390 -4.09 -20.14 -10.54
CA PHE A 390 -5.21 -19.52 -9.80
C PHE A 390 -4.92 -19.41 -8.30
N SER A 391 -4.28 -20.42 -7.69
CA SER A 391 -3.94 -20.40 -6.26
C SER A 391 -2.93 -19.31 -5.91
N THR A 392 -1.93 -19.08 -6.76
CA THR A 392 -0.96 -17.97 -6.61
C THR A 392 -1.65 -16.61 -6.79
N TYR A 393 -2.50 -16.47 -7.80
CA TYR A 393 -3.22 -15.22 -8.07
C TYR A 393 -4.19 -14.85 -6.95
N ALA A 394 -4.92 -15.84 -6.43
CA ALA A 394 -6.00 -15.63 -5.48
C ALA A 394 -5.55 -15.61 -4.01
N GLN A 395 -4.26 -15.80 -3.72
CA GLN A 395 -3.75 -16.01 -2.36
C GLN A 395 -4.25 -14.98 -1.31
N PRO A 396 -4.33 -13.67 -1.59
CA PRO A 396 -4.88 -12.71 -0.63
C PRO A 396 -6.39 -12.81 -0.41
N GLY A 397 -7.16 -13.14 -1.46
CA GLY A 397 -8.63 -13.15 -1.44
C GLY A 397 -9.24 -14.49 -1.01
N ILE A 398 -8.54 -15.60 -1.26
CA ILE A 398 -8.99 -16.96 -0.94
C ILE A 398 -9.16 -17.15 0.57
N TYR A 399 -8.28 -16.59 1.40
CA TYR A 399 -8.42 -16.68 2.86
C TYR A 399 -9.72 -16.05 3.39
N GLY A 400 -10.19 -14.96 2.77
CA GLY A 400 -11.47 -14.34 3.12
C GLY A 400 -12.67 -15.23 2.78
N VAL A 401 -12.64 -15.87 1.61
CA VAL A 401 -13.69 -16.80 1.15
C VAL A 401 -13.75 -18.06 2.03
N TYR A 402 -12.60 -18.68 2.33
CA TYR A 402 -12.56 -19.85 3.20
C TYR A 402 -12.91 -19.51 4.65
N GLY A 403 -12.47 -18.35 5.14
CA GLY A 403 -12.84 -17.85 6.47
C GLY A 403 -14.34 -17.64 6.61
N GLY A 404 -14.99 -16.99 5.64
CA GLY A 404 -16.44 -16.78 5.66
C GLY A 404 -17.23 -18.09 5.62
N THR A 405 -16.76 -19.08 4.85
CA THR A 405 -17.41 -20.40 4.75
C THR A 405 -17.30 -21.18 6.06
N THR A 406 -16.10 -21.25 6.65
CA THR A 406 -15.86 -21.99 7.90
C THR A 406 -16.60 -21.39 9.09
N VAL A 407 -16.54 -20.07 9.26
CA VAL A 407 -17.28 -19.36 10.31
C VAL A 407 -18.79 -19.50 10.09
N GLY A 408 -19.26 -19.36 8.84
CA GLY A 408 -20.67 -19.52 8.49
C GLY A 408 -21.22 -20.90 8.83
N SER A 409 -20.51 -21.97 8.46
CA SER A 409 -20.86 -23.34 8.82
C SER A 409 -20.88 -23.57 10.34
N GLY A 410 -19.90 -23.02 11.05
CA GLY A 410 -19.84 -23.10 12.52
C GLY A 410 -21.05 -22.47 13.21
N LEU A 411 -21.50 -21.31 12.73
CA LEU A 411 -22.69 -20.62 13.24
C LEU A 411 -23.98 -21.40 12.97
N ILE A 412 -24.14 -21.99 11.78
CA ILE A 412 -25.28 -22.84 11.45
C ILE A 412 -25.33 -24.05 12.39
N ILE A 413 -24.21 -24.76 12.54
CA ILE A 413 -24.13 -25.95 13.41
C ILE A 413 -24.46 -25.59 14.86
N ASN A 414 -23.96 -24.47 15.37
CA ASN A 414 -24.24 -24.03 16.73
C ASN A 414 -25.72 -23.67 16.92
N GLY A 415 -26.30 -22.93 15.97
CA GLY A 415 -27.73 -22.58 15.99
C GLY A 415 -28.62 -23.83 15.98
N VAL A 416 -28.33 -24.81 15.12
CA VAL A 416 -29.05 -26.09 15.08
C VAL A 416 -28.93 -26.85 16.40
N ARG A 417 -27.74 -26.92 17.00
CA ARG A 417 -27.54 -27.56 18.32
C ARG A 417 -28.37 -26.88 19.41
N GLN A 418 -28.45 -25.55 19.40
CA GLN A 418 -29.26 -24.82 20.37
C GLN A 418 -30.76 -25.10 20.20
N LEU A 419 -31.27 -25.14 18.96
CA LEU A 419 -32.66 -25.51 18.69
C LEU A 419 -32.99 -26.93 19.16
N LEU A 420 -32.08 -27.89 18.94
CA LEU A 420 -32.24 -29.26 19.43
C LEU A 420 -32.27 -29.34 20.96
N LYS A 421 -31.43 -28.56 21.65
CA LYS A 421 -31.44 -28.46 23.12
C LYS A 421 -32.77 -27.87 23.62
N ILE A 422 -33.26 -26.81 23.00
CA ILE A 422 -34.55 -26.19 23.34
C ILE A 422 -35.70 -27.20 23.17
N ASN A 423 -35.70 -27.96 22.07
CA ASN A 423 -36.72 -29.00 21.83
C ASN A 423 -36.69 -30.11 22.88
N LYS A 424 -35.50 -30.57 23.30
CA LYS A 424 -35.36 -31.57 24.38
C LYS A 424 -35.92 -31.06 25.70
N LEU A 425 -35.63 -29.81 26.07
CA LEU A 425 -36.13 -29.18 27.29
C LEU A 425 -37.67 -29.04 27.26
N ASN A 426 -38.24 -28.65 26.13
CA ASN A 426 -39.70 -28.55 25.98
C ASN A 426 -40.40 -29.91 26.11
N LYS A 427 -39.79 -31.00 25.60
CA LYS A 427 -40.31 -32.36 25.76
C LYS A 427 -40.22 -32.86 27.21
N GLN A 428 -39.21 -32.44 27.96
CA GLN A 428 -39.07 -32.79 29.37
C GLN A 428 -40.06 -32.01 30.25
N ALA A 429 -40.36 -30.75 29.91
CA ALA A 429 -41.35 -29.95 30.63
C ALA A 429 -42.81 -30.37 30.38
N ALA A 430 -43.06 -31.14 29.31
CA ALA A 430 -44.39 -31.63 28.93
C ALA A 430 -44.68 -33.05 29.46
N ARG A 431 -43.72 -33.67 30.15
CA ARG A 431 -43.87 -34.94 30.88
C ARG A 431 -43.96 -34.62 32.36
#